data_AF-A0A1Z9UJB1-F1
#
_entry.id   AF-A0A1Z9UJB1-F1
#
_cell.length_a   1.000
_cell.length_b   1.000
_cell.length_c   1.000
_cell.angle_alpha   90.00
_cell.angle_beta   90.00
_cell.angle_gamma   90.00
#
_symmetry.space_group_name_H-M   'P 1'
#
loop_
_entity.id
_entity.type
_entity.pdbx_description
1 polymer ?
#
loop_
_entity_poly.entity_id
_entity_poly.type
_entity_poly.pdbx_seq_one_letter_code
_entity_poly.pdbx_strand_id
1 'polypeptide(L)'
;MDSIHNPNETLWEGIFPEEDTYQIENFLDRDELKFIIDWYYKEKPQQGFYLQKKALQFIGDQHNDPAIREILSPKIKDKFGDFRLYSELHNDVHQHSADFICEQTRIFGPHTDAITHIPKWLTQKDIIIPLWVENDAEVYTYSLDQRCYRRGTHFRKGSTDTGTNVYSNVLRDGYELEGINNLNGTEIDHNFIEDHIGDRFTHSYFEGLTVNSVEKNIPGSAIIKDSSVVHGPSNYNLKGATRKLNISIRMFKEVPDWDPNTLFSEINFEACNKRTYYNNEKTEITQD
;
A
#
# COMPACT_ATOMS: atom_id res chain seq x y z
N MET A 1 -11.56 0.37 -22.73
CA MET A 1 -10.79 0.62 -21.50
C MET A 1 -9.48 -0.12 -21.71
N ASP A 2 -8.36 0.60 -21.84
CA ASP A 2 -7.03 -0.03 -21.98
C ASP A 2 -6.62 -0.58 -20.62
N SER A 3 -7.22 -1.70 -20.30
CA SER A 3 -6.81 -2.55 -19.21
C SER A 3 -5.42 -3.03 -19.54
N ILE A 4 -4.41 -2.51 -18.86
CA ILE A 4 -3.05 -2.94 -19.11
C ILE A 4 -2.95 -4.37 -18.64
N HIS A 5 -3.09 -5.29 -19.58
CA HIS A 5 -3.06 -6.70 -19.34
C HIS A 5 -1.84 -7.19 -20.08
N ASN A 6 -0.76 -7.42 -19.33
CA ASN A 6 0.22 -8.35 -19.81
C ASN A 6 -0.39 -9.75 -19.60
N PRO A 7 -0.81 -10.46 -20.66
CA PRO A 7 -1.39 -11.79 -20.53
C PRO A 7 -0.38 -12.81 -20.00
N ASN A 8 0.91 -12.48 -20.00
CA ASN A 8 2.02 -13.33 -19.58
C ASN A 8 2.58 -12.91 -18.20
N GLU A 9 1.73 -12.44 -17.29
CA GLU A 9 2.14 -12.21 -15.90
C GLU A 9 2.52 -13.53 -15.21
N THR A 10 3.69 -13.56 -14.58
CA THR A 10 4.13 -14.69 -13.76
C THR A 10 3.30 -14.73 -12.46
N LEU A 11 2.62 -15.85 -12.23
CA LEU A 11 1.91 -16.13 -10.98
C LEU A 11 2.89 -16.67 -9.94
N TRP A 12 2.62 -16.37 -8.67
CA TRP A 12 3.49 -16.78 -7.56
C TRP A 12 2.76 -17.55 -6.46
N GLU A 13 1.56 -18.04 -6.76
CA GLU A 13 0.79 -18.89 -5.86
C GLU A 13 1.62 -20.10 -5.39
N GLY A 14 1.58 -20.37 -4.08
CA GLY A 14 2.26 -21.51 -3.48
C GLY A 14 3.78 -21.38 -3.32
N ILE A 15 4.42 -20.27 -3.75
CA ILE A 15 5.85 -20.05 -3.53
C ILE A 15 6.18 -19.86 -2.05
N PHE A 16 5.33 -19.12 -1.33
CA PHE A 16 5.45 -18.90 0.11
C PHE A 16 4.27 -19.53 0.85
N PRO A 17 4.47 -20.01 2.09
CA PRO A 17 3.35 -20.39 2.94
C PRO A 17 2.47 -19.16 3.23
N GLU A 18 1.15 -19.36 3.18
CA GLU A 18 0.17 -18.33 3.49
C GLU A 18 0.03 -18.14 5.01
N GLU A 19 -0.03 -16.89 5.44
CA GLU A 19 -0.29 -16.48 6.82
C GLU A 19 -1.44 -15.46 6.88
N ASP A 20 -2.25 -15.55 7.92
CA ASP A 20 -3.31 -14.56 8.17
C ASP A 20 -2.71 -13.18 8.51
N THR A 21 -3.47 -12.12 8.27
CA THR A 21 -3.08 -10.78 8.73
C THR A 21 -3.03 -10.75 10.26
N TYR A 22 -1.99 -10.14 10.82
CA TYR A 22 -1.84 -9.99 12.27
C TYR A 22 -1.22 -8.65 12.65
N GLN A 23 -1.28 -8.31 13.94
CA GLN A 23 -0.74 -7.07 14.47
C GLN A 23 0.36 -7.32 15.51
N ILE A 24 1.44 -6.55 15.42
CA ILE A 24 2.49 -6.46 16.43
C ILE A 24 2.28 -5.16 17.19
N GLU A 25 1.81 -5.25 18.43
CA GLU A 25 1.63 -4.11 19.31
C GLU A 25 2.98 -3.50 19.74
N ASN A 26 3.01 -2.18 19.94
CA ASN A 26 4.20 -1.44 20.40
C ASN A 26 5.45 -1.72 19.55
N PHE A 27 5.28 -1.84 18.23
CA PHE A 27 6.39 -2.02 17.31
C PHE A 27 7.36 -0.82 17.38
N LEU A 28 6.80 0.38 17.38
CA LEU A 28 7.48 1.62 17.77
C LEU A 28 7.11 1.99 19.19
N ASP A 29 8.10 2.40 19.98
CA ASP A 29 7.85 3.07 21.24
C ASP A 29 7.39 4.53 21.02
N ARG A 30 7.03 5.21 22.11
CA ARG A 30 6.50 6.57 22.07
C ARG A 30 7.51 7.59 21.53
N ASP A 31 8.78 7.44 21.86
CA ASP A 31 9.83 8.39 21.49
C ASP A 31 10.21 8.20 20.01
N GLU A 32 10.32 6.95 19.56
CA GLU A 32 10.49 6.57 18.15
C GLU A 32 9.34 7.07 17.29
N LEU A 33 8.09 6.84 17.73
CA LEU A 33 6.89 7.30 17.06
C LEU A 33 6.90 8.82 16.89
N LYS A 34 7.16 9.55 17.98
CA LYS A 34 7.22 11.01 17.96
C LYS A 34 8.32 11.50 17.02
N PHE A 35 9.51 10.89 17.08
CA PHE A 35 10.64 11.26 16.25
C PHE A 35 10.31 11.14 14.75
N ILE A 36 9.72 10.02 14.33
CA ILE A 36 9.38 9.78 12.93
C ILE A 36 8.34 10.79 12.43
N ILE A 37 7.33 11.13 13.25
CA ILE A 37 6.33 12.14 12.90
C ILE A 37 6.97 13.51 12.72
N ASP A 38 7.81 13.94 13.67
CA ASP A 38 8.52 15.22 13.61
C ASP A 38 9.44 15.28 12.38
N TRP A 39 10.17 14.19 12.10
CA TRP A 39 11.02 14.05 10.93
C TRP A 39 10.21 14.21 9.63
N TYR A 40 9.07 13.53 9.51
CA TYR A 40 8.22 13.62 8.33
C TYR A 40 7.80 15.06 8.03
N TYR A 41 7.29 15.79 9.04
CA TYR A 41 6.85 17.17 8.83
C TYR A 41 8.00 18.15 8.56
N LYS A 42 9.21 17.84 9.05
CA LYS A 42 10.43 18.60 8.76
C LYS A 42 10.92 18.40 7.32
N GLU A 43 10.94 17.15 6.84
CA GLU A 43 11.55 16.77 5.56
C GLU A 43 10.58 16.86 4.36
N LYS A 44 9.28 16.69 4.59
CA LYS A 44 8.24 16.74 3.55
C LYS A 44 8.29 17.99 2.65
N PRO A 45 8.57 19.22 3.13
CA PRO A 45 8.70 20.38 2.26
C PRO A 45 9.87 20.33 1.27
N GLN A 46 10.85 19.44 1.48
CA GLN A 46 12.07 19.32 0.67
C GLN A 46 12.07 18.08 -0.20
N GLN A 47 11.61 16.97 0.37
CA GLN A 47 11.72 15.63 -0.22
C GLN A 47 10.35 15.09 -0.65
N GLY A 48 9.27 15.74 -0.22
CA GLY A 48 7.93 15.23 -0.39
C GLY A 48 7.36 15.49 -1.79
N PHE A 49 6.53 14.57 -2.25
CA PHE A 49 5.74 14.72 -3.46
C PHE A 49 4.26 14.41 -3.21
N TYR A 50 3.43 14.97 -4.07
CA TYR A 50 1.99 14.91 -3.94
C TYR A 50 1.42 14.11 -5.10
N LEU A 51 0.50 13.20 -4.79
CA LEU A 51 -0.31 12.51 -5.78
C LEU A 51 -1.79 12.88 -5.63
N GLN A 52 -2.54 12.67 -6.72
CA GLN A 52 -4.00 12.67 -6.68
C GLN A 52 -4.61 13.98 -6.14
N LYS A 53 -4.19 15.12 -6.70
CA LYS A 53 -4.60 16.47 -6.26
C LYS A 53 -4.30 16.71 -4.77
N LYS A 54 -3.11 16.31 -4.32
CA LYS A 54 -2.61 16.42 -2.92
C LYS A 54 -3.32 15.55 -1.90
N ALA A 55 -4.17 14.62 -2.34
CA ALA A 55 -4.84 13.73 -1.41
C ALA A 55 -3.90 12.72 -0.75
N LEU A 56 -2.73 12.51 -1.37
CA LEU A 56 -1.67 11.67 -0.85
C LEU A 56 -0.36 12.46 -0.88
N GLN A 57 0.33 12.49 0.26
CA GLN A 57 1.53 13.30 0.44
C GLN A 57 2.64 12.40 0.95
N PHE A 58 3.58 12.07 0.06
CA PHE A 58 4.58 11.02 0.26
C PHE A 58 5.95 11.59 0.55
N ILE A 59 6.73 10.87 1.35
CA ILE A 59 8.18 10.78 1.23
C ILE A 59 8.49 9.31 0.91
N GLY A 60 9.17 9.05 -0.21
CA GLY A 60 9.53 7.70 -0.66
C GLY A 60 10.93 7.28 -0.23
N ASP A 61 11.22 5.99 -0.33
CA ASP A 61 12.50 5.34 0.01
C ASP A 61 13.07 5.80 1.36
N GLN A 62 12.22 6.08 2.35
CA GLN A 62 12.62 6.60 3.67
C GLN A 62 13.62 5.68 4.39
N HIS A 63 13.66 4.40 4.04
CA HIS A 63 14.63 3.46 4.61
C HIS A 63 16.06 3.69 4.11
N ASN A 64 16.26 4.52 3.08
CA ASN A 64 17.57 5.00 2.70
C ASN A 64 18.01 6.19 3.57
N ASP A 65 17.08 6.89 4.24
CA ASP A 65 17.43 7.89 5.26
C ASP A 65 17.91 7.19 6.54
N PRO A 66 19.14 7.44 7.01
CA PRO A 66 19.68 6.82 8.21
C PRO A 66 18.78 7.00 9.44
N ALA A 67 18.13 8.15 9.60
CA ALA A 67 17.33 8.48 10.78
C ALA A 67 16.11 7.55 10.93
N ILE A 68 15.51 7.14 9.81
CA ILE A 68 14.38 6.21 9.80
C ILE A 68 14.88 4.76 9.78
N ARG A 69 15.95 4.50 9.02
CA ARG A 69 16.54 3.16 8.87
C ARG A 69 17.00 2.58 10.19
N GLU A 70 17.66 3.39 11.03
CA GLU A 70 18.21 2.96 12.32
C GLU A 70 17.13 2.54 13.31
N ILE A 71 15.92 3.08 13.20
CA ILE A 71 14.77 2.70 14.04
C ILE A 71 14.12 1.42 13.51
N LEU A 72 13.80 1.38 12.21
CA LEU A 72 12.96 0.32 11.64
C LEU A 72 13.74 -0.97 11.35
N SER A 73 14.96 -0.87 10.83
CA SER A 73 15.71 -2.05 10.35
C SER A 73 16.00 -3.08 11.45
N PRO A 74 16.46 -2.69 12.66
CA PRO A 74 16.71 -3.66 13.72
C PRO A 74 15.45 -4.42 14.13
N LYS A 75 14.31 -3.73 14.22
CA LYS A 75 13.02 -4.33 14.60
C LYS A 75 12.49 -5.28 13.54
N ILE A 76 12.59 -4.89 12.26
CA ILE A 76 12.20 -5.76 11.14
C ILE A 76 13.08 -7.02 11.15
N LYS A 77 14.39 -6.87 11.26
CA LYS A 77 15.32 -8.03 11.30
C LYS A 77 15.09 -8.94 12.50
N ASP A 78 14.82 -8.38 13.68
CA ASP A 78 14.48 -9.16 14.88
C ASP A 78 13.24 -10.04 14.67
N LYS A 79 12.21 -9.50 14.03
CA LYS A 79 10.93 -10.20 13.85
C LYS A 79 10.90 -11.16 12.67
N PHE A 80 11.57 -10.80 11.58
CA PHE A 80 11.42 -11.50 10.30
C PHE A 80 12.69 -12.20 9.83
N GLY A 81 13.85 -11.90 10.43
CA GLY A 81 15.13 -12.44 9.99
C GLY A 81 15.59 -11.81 8.67
N ASP A 82 16.12 -12.64 7.78
CA ASP A 82 16.71 -12.17 6.53
C ASP A 82 15.64 -11.82 5.48
N PHE A 83 15.51 -10.52 5.24
CA PHE A 83 14.69 -9.92 4.20
C PHE A 83 15.45 -8.76 3.54
N ARG A 84 14.96 -8.34 2.38
CA ARG A 84 15.33 -7.07 1.74
C ARG A 84 14.12 -6.17 1.64
N LEU A 85 14.32 -4.87 1.76
CA LEU A 85 13.27 -3.88 1.51
C LEU A 85 13.24 -3.51 0.03
N TYR A 86 12.13 -2.94 -0.45
CA TYR A 86 12.08 -2.46 -1.83
C TYR A 86 13.22 -1.49 -2.10
N SER A 87 13.42 -0.52 -1.20
CA SER A 87 14.46 0.53 -1.29
C SER A 87 15.90 0.01 -1.41
N GLU A 88 16.15 -1.26 -1.07
CA GLU A 88 17.46 -1.91 -1.18
C GLU A 88 17.65 -2.68 -2.50
N LEU A 89 16.57 -2.92 -3.24
CA LEU A 89 16.54 -3.78 -4.44
C LEU A 89 16.25 -3.02 -5.73
N HIS A 90 15.43 -1.98 -5.68
CA HIS A 90 15.03 -1.28 -6.90
C HIS A 90 16.16 -0.42 -7.46
N ASN A 91 16.19 -0.27 -8.79
CA ASN A 91 17.10 0.61 -9.51
C ASN A 91 16.34 1.75 -10.24
N ASP A 92 15.13 2.01 -9.79
CA ASP A 92 14.24 2.95 -10.43
C ASP A 92 14.73 4.40 -10.39
N VAL A 93 14.56 5.11 -11.51
CA VAL A 93 14.98 6.51 -11.67
C VAL A 93 14.14 7.48 -10.84
N HIS A 94 12.89 7.13 -10.56
CA HIS A 94 12.00 7.93 -9.73
C HIS A 94 11.57 7.10 -8.52
N GLN A 95 11.80 7.64 -7.32
CA GLN A 95 11.39 6.98 -6.07
C GLN A 95 9.90 6.62 -6.14
N HIS A 96 9.57 5.39 -5.73
CA HIS A 96 8.24 4.84 -5.92
C HIS A 96 7.42 4.83 -4.65
N SER A 97 6.11 4.73 -4.83
CA SER A 97 5.14 4.49 -3.77
C SER A 97 5.15 3.03 -3.32
N ALA A 98 6.32 2.47 -3.00
CA ALA A 98 6.46 1.10 -2.50
C ALA A 98 6.79 1.15 -1.00
N ASP A 99 7.96 1.70 -0.68
CA ASP A 99 8.34 2.05 0.68
C ASP A 99 8.12 3.55 0.86
N PHE A 100 7.19 3.95 1.73
CA PHE A 100 6.88 5.37 1.92
C PHE A 100 6.35 5.70 3.32
N ILE A 101 6.52 6.97 3.71
CA ILE A 101 5.67 7.62 4.72
C ILE A 101 4.64 8.48 3.98
N CYS A 102 3.35 8.26 4.26
CA CYS A 102 2.26 8.94 3.55
C CYS A 102 1.23 9.54 4.51
N GLU A 103 1.02 10.86 4.38
CA GLU A 103 -0.17 11.52 4.91
C GLU A 103 -1.29 11.41 3.87
N GLN A 104 -2.40 10.81 4.28
CA GLN A 104 -3.56 10.52 3.45
C GLN A 104 -4.72 11.40 3.89
N THR A 105 -5.41 12.03 2.95
CA THR A 105 -6.68 12.74 3.18
C THR A 105 -7.87 12.04 2.50
N ARG A 106 -7.61 10.87 1.90
CA ARG A 106 -8.63 9.97 1.36
C ARG A 106 -8.23 8.51 1.53
N ILE A 107 -9.24 7.63 1.58
CA ILE A 107 -9.05 6.18 1.54
C ILE A 107 -8.84 5.64 0.13
N PHE A 108 -8.22 4.46 0.07
CA PHE A 108 -8.10 3.62 -1.12
C PHE A 108 -9.19 2.54 -1.15
N GLY A 109 -9.54 2.08 -2.35
CA GLY A 109 -10.39 0.91 -2.52
C GLY A 109 -9.61 -0.39 -2.29
N PRO A 110 -10.26 -1.55 -2.42
CA PRO A 110 -9.59 -2.85 -2.30
C PRO A 110 -8.40 -2.97 -3.27
N HIS A 111 -7.24 -3.33 -2.74
CA HIS A 111 -6.02 -3.49 -3.52
C HIS A 111 -5.04 -4.50 -2.92
N THR A 112 -4.04 -4.88 -3.71
CA THR A 112 -2.80 -5.50 -3.24
C THR A 112 -1.62 -4.61 -3.58
N ASP A 113 -0.58 -4.69 -2.73
CA ASP A 113 0.66 -3.93 -2.91
C ASP A 113 1.80 -4.78 -3.49
N ALA A 114 1.51 -6.00 -3.95
CA ALA A 114 2.51 -6.96 -4.41
C ALA A 114 3.41 -6.38 -5.51
N ILE A 115 4.72 -6.41 -5.26
CA ILE A 115 5.74 -6.05 -6.25
C ILE A 115 6.35 -7.34 -6.78
N THR A 116 6.14 -7.56 -8.08
CA THR A 116 6.47 -8.83 -8.73
C THR A 116 7.51 -8.67 -9.83
N HIS A 117 7.98 -7.45 -10.13
CA HIS A 117 8.79 -7.17 -11.32
C HIS A 117 10.31 -7.20 -11.09
N ILE A 118 10.79 -7.57 -9.89
CA ILE A 118 12.23 -7.61 -9.58
C ILE A 118 12.75 -9.04 -9.80
N PRO A 119 13.64 -9.30 -10.76
CA PRO A 119 14.19 -10.64 -10.96
C PRO A 119 14.88 -11.17 -9.71
N LYS A 120 14.67 -12.46 -9.41
CA LYS A 120 15.16 -13.18 -8.23
C LYS A 120 14.59 -12.75 -6.88
N TRP A 121 13.75 -11.72 -6.83
CA TRP A 121 13.19 -11.20 -5.58
C TRP A 121 11.69 -11.08 -5.67
N LEU A 122 10.99 -11.73 -4.75
CA LEU A 122 9.53 -11.70 -4.67
C LEU A 122 9.09 -11.07 -3.36
N THR A 123 8.13 -10.15 -3.43
CA THR A 123 7.53 -9.56 -2.23
C THR A 123 6.75 -10.65 -1.50
N GLN A 124 7.05 -10.84 -0.23
CA GLN A 124 6.36 -11.80 0.62
C GLN A 124 5.33 -11.12 1.52
N LYS A 125 5.74 -10.04 2.20
CA LYS A 125 4.93 -9.40 3.23
C LYS A 125 4.98 -7.89 3.13
N ASP A 126 3.89 -7.25 3.53
CA ASP A 126 3.80 -5.82 3.73
C ASP A 126 3.69 -5.49 5.22
N ILE A 127 4.34 -4.40 5.63
CA ILE A 127 4.19 -3.80 6.96
C ILE A 127 3.50 -2.45 6.79
N ILE A 128 2.41 -2.25 7.53
CA ILE A 128 1.75 -0.96 7.68
C ILE A 128 1.90 -0.52 9.14
N ILE A 129 2.49 0.66 9.36
CA ILE A 129 2.66 1.23 10.69
C ILE A 129 1.87 2.54 10.75
N PRO A 130 0.71 2.57 11.43
CA PRO A 130 0.01 3.82 11.71
C PRO A 130 0.90 4.70 12.57
N LEU A 131 1.10 5.95 12.16
CA LEU A 131 1.87 6.92 12.95
C LEU A 131 0.95 7.86 13.70
N TRP A 132 -0.14 8.29 13.06
CA TRP A 132 -1.11 9.19 13.66
C TRP A 132 -2.43 9.16 12.89
N VAL A 133 -3.54 9.38 13.61
CA VAL A 133 -4.88 9.56 13.05
C VAL A 133 -5.47 10.82 13.67
N GLU A 134 -6.05 11.69 12.86
CA GLU A 134 -6.63 12.93 13.36
C GLU A 134 -7.73 12.67 14.39
N ASN A 135 -7.77 13.53 15.43
CA ASN A 135 -8.75 13.47 16.53
C ASN A 135 -8.76 12.14 17.29
N ASP A 136 -7.67 11.36 17.22
CA ASP A 136 -7.57 10.02 17.82
C ASP A 136 -8.75 9.11 17.39
N ALA A 137 -9.25 9.30 16.15
CA ALA A 137 -10.37 8.56 15.65
C ALA A 137 -10.05 7.05 15.59
N GLU A 138 -10.99 6.23 16.05
CA GLU A 138 -10.86 4.78 15.99
C GLU A 138 -11.10 4.28 14.56
N VAL A 139 -10.02 3.90 13.87
CA VAL A 139 -10.05 3.55 12.45
C VAL A 139 -9.33 2.23 12.22
N TYR A 140 -9.71 1.53 11.15
CA TYR A 140 -9.31 0.15 10.93
C TYR A 140 -8.71 -0.06 9.54
N THR A 141 -7.95 -1.13 9.40
CA THR A 141 -7.55 -1.72 8.13
C THR A 141 -8.30 -3.04 8.03
N TYR A 142 -8.94 -3.31 6.91
CA TYR A 142 -9.61 -4.58 6.68
C TYR A 142 -8.78 -5.41 5.70
N SER A 143 -8.73 -6.72 5.98
CA SER A 143 -8.15 -7.73 5.10
C SER A 143 -9.25 -8.64 4.61
N LEU A 144 -9.17 -9.04 3.34
CA LEU A 144 -10.15 -9.91 2.71
C LEU A 144 -9.63 -11.33 2.63
N ASP A 145 -10.53 -12.30 2.53
CA ASP A 145 -10.17 -13.71 2.28
C ASP A 145 -9.49 -13.89 0.92
N GLN A 146 -9.78 -12.97 -0.01
CA GLN A 146 -9.27 -13.01 -1.36
C GLN A 146 -7.78 -12.64 -1.39
N ARG A 147 -7.04 -13.45 -2.14
CA ARG A 147 -5.62 -13.27 -2.40
C ARG A 147 -5.39 -13.10 -3.89
N CYS A 148 -4.49 -12.19 -4.26
CA CYS A 148 -4.08 -11.92 -5.64
C CYS A 148 -2.61 -12.26 -5.82
N TYR A 149 -2.33 -13.36 -6.51
CA TYR A 149 -1.00 -13.87 -6.86
C TYR A 149 -0.45 -13.31 -8.16
N ARG A 150 -0.84 -12.05 -8.44
CA ARG A 150 -0.39 -11.28 -9.58
C ARG A 150 0.41 -10.07 -9.10
N ARG A 151 0.77 -9.24 -10.05
CA ARG A 151 1.21 -7.87 -9.79
C ARG A 151 0.16 -7.12 -8.97
N GLY A 152 0.61 -6.18 -8.13
CA GLY A 152 -0.24 -5.31 -7.33
C GLY A 152 -1.42 -4.80 -8.15
N THR A 153 -2.62 -4.81 -7.57
CA THR A 153 -3.86 -4.61 -8.33
C THR A 153 -4.80 -3.72 -7.55
N HIS A 154 -5.42 -2.73 -8.21
CA HIS A 154 -6.59 -2.02 -7.68
C HIS A 154 -7.83 -2.56 -8.36
N PHE A 155 -8.75 -3.05 -7.55
CA PHE A 155 -10.02 -3.57 -8.03
C PHE A 155 -11.06 -2.45 -8.06
N ARG A 156 -11.70 -2.27 -9.22
CA ARG A 156 -12.56 -1.11 -9.51
C ARG A 156 -13.80 -1.49 -10.30
N LYS A 157 -14.40 -2.63 -9.97
CA LYS A 157 -15.58 -3.15 -10.66
C LYS A 157 -16.67 -2.08 -10.77
N GLY A 158 -17.07 -1.75 -12.00
CA GLY A 158 -18.11 -0.75 -12.28
C GLY A 158 -17.70 0.71 -12.09
N SER A 159 -16.40 0.98 -11.94
CA SER A 159 -15.87 2.34 -11.80
C SER A 159 -15.97 3.13 -13.10
N THR A 160 -16.52 4.32 -13.04
CA THR A 160 -16.44 5.31 -14.14
C THR A 160 -15.18 6.18 -14.05
N ASP A 161 -14.43 6.10 -12.95
CA ASP A 161 -13.19 6.86 -12.77
C ASP A 161 -12.11 6.35 -13.73
N THR A 162 -11.63 7.25 -14.60
CA THR A 162 -10.56 7.00 -15.58
C THR A 162 -9.15 7.15 -14.99
N GLY A 163 -9.02 7.34 -13.67
CA GLY A 163 -7.79 7.86 -13.07
C GLY A 163 -7.06 6.95 -12.08
N THR A 164 -5.79 6.69 -12.39
CA THR A 164 -4.64 6.87 -11.47
C THR A 164 -4.19 5.64 -10.67
N ASN A 165 -3.04 5.07 -11.05
CA ASN A 165 -2.40 3.89 -10.44
C ASN A 165 -1.13 4.27 -9.70
N VAL A 166 -0.90 3.81 -8.47
CA VAL A 166 0.47 3.75 -7.96
C VAL A 166 1.30 2.79 -8.84
N TYR A 167 2.59 3.06 -9.04
CA TYR A 167 3.44 2.61 -10.17
C TYR A 167 3.37 1.13 -10.56
N SER A 168 3.19 0.23 -9.60
CA SER A 168 3.06 -1.21 -9.85
C SER A 168 1.65 -1.65 -10.16
N ASN A 169 0.61 -0.86 -9.89
CA ASN A 169 -0.72 -1.42 -9.75
C ASN A 169 -1.48 -1.48 -11.08
N VAL A 170 -2.02 -2.66 -11.38
CA VAL A 170 -2.91 -2.89 -12.53
C VAL A 170 -4.34 -2.56 -12.11
N LEU A 171 -5.13 -2.00 -13.04
CA LEU A 171 -6.56 -1.82 -12.85
C LEU A 171 -7.30 -3.06 -13.34
N ARG A 172 -8.17 -3.61 -12.49
CA ARG A 172 -9.06 -4.73 -12.85
C ARG A 172 -10.51 -4.36 -12.55
N ASP A 173 -11.40 -4.68 -13.48
CA ASP A 173 -12.85 -4.45 -13.37
C ASP A 173 -13.57 -5.60 -12.62
N GLY A 174 -12.83 -6.48 -11.95
CA GLY A 174 -13.41 -7.59 -11.21
C GLY A 174 -12.35 -8.54 -10.65
N TYR A 175 -12.85 -9.55 -9.93
CA TYR A 175 -12.06 -10.52 -9.18
C TYR A 175 -11.98 -11.90 -9.86
N GLU A 176 -12.83 -12.18 -10.84
CA GLU A 176 -12.89 -13.46 -11.56
C GLU A 176 -11.74 -13.56 -12.59
N LEU A 177 -10.52 -13.65 -12.09
CA LEU A 177 -9.29 -13.79 -12.87
C LEU A 177 -8.46 -14.93 -12.31
N GLU A 178 -7.75 -15.65 -13.18
CA GLU A 178 -6.76 -16.65 -12.76
C GLU A 178 -5.77 -16.03 -11.77
N GLY A 179 -5.33 -16.74 -10.73
CA GLY A 179 -4.44 -16.20 -9.71
C GLY A 179 -5.12 -15.28 -8.69
N ILE A 180 -6.45 -15.16 -8.73
CA ILE A 180 -7.26 -14.64 -7.62
C ILE A 180 -8.01 -15.80 -6.98
N ASN A 181 -7.80 -16.00 -5.68
CA ASN A 181 -8.32 -17.14 -4.95
C ASN A 181 -9.38 -16.76 -3.92
N ASN A 182 -10.02 -17.78 -3.35
CA ASN A 182 -11.00 -17.68 -2.26
C ASN A 182 -12.24 -16.85 -2.60
N LEU A 183 -12.67 -16.84 -3.86
CA LEU A 183 -13.99 -16.34 -4.25
C LEU A 183 -15.06 -17.32 -3.75
N ASN A 184 -15.52 -17.10 -2.52
CA ASN A 184 -16.43 -18.00 -1.82
C ASN A 184 -17.91 -17.59 -1.97
N GLY A 185 -18.20 -16.50 -2.69
CA GLY A 185 -19.55 -15.99 -2.94
C GLY A 185 -20.24 -15.33 -1.73
N THR A 186 -19.53 -15.13 -0.61
CA THR A 186 -20.03 -14.40 0.54
C THR A 186 -19.67 -12.94 0.39
N GLU A 187 -20.66 -12.09 0.21
CA GLU A 187 -20.45 -10.66 -0.02
C GLU A 187 -20.26 -9.91 1.31
N ILE A 188 -19.36 -8.92 1.30
CA ILE A 188 -19.32 -7.87 2.30
C ILE A 188 -20.73 -7.28 2.42
N ASP A 189 -21.32 -7.38 3.60
CA ASP A 189 -22.68 -6.94 3.80
C ASP A 189 -22.81 -5.41 3.78
N HIS A 190 -24.04 -4.95 3.64
CA HIS A 190 -24.33 -3.51 3.58
C HIS A 190 -23.89 -2.78 4.84
N ASN A 191 -24.02 -3.40 6.01
CA ASN A 191 -23.65 -2.79 7.29
C ASN A 191 -22.15 -2.51 7.35
N PHE A 192 -21.32 -3.45 6.90
CA PHE A 192 -19.87 -3.26 6.83
C PHE A 192 -19.52 -2.10 5.91
N ILE A 193 -20.16 -2.00 4.74
CA ILE A 193 -19.95 -0.87 3.82
C ILE A 193 -20.32 0.45 4.51
N GLU A 194 -21.48 0.55 5.16
CA GLU A 194 -21.89 1.77 5.86
C GLU A 194 -20.95 2.14 7.01
N ASP A 195 -20.53 1.17 7.82
CA ASP A 195 -19.73 1.40 9.02
C ASP A 195 -18.25 1.67 8.75
N HIS A 196 -17.70 1.06 7.68
CA HIS A 196 -16.27 1.09 7.39
C HIS A 196 -15.89 1.78 6.09
N ILE A 197 -16.78 1.95 5.11
CA ILE A 197 -16.42 2.46 3.77
C ILE A 197 -17.17 3.76 3.44
N GLY A 198 -18.46 3.83 3.72
CA GLY A 198 -19.34 4.93 3.34
C GLY A 198 -19.58 5.00 1.82
N ASP A 199 -19.86 6.20 1.33
CA ASP A 199 -20.24 6.47 -0.07
C ASP A 199 -19.05 6.68 -1.03
N ARG A 200 -17.82 6.50 -0.55
CA ARG A 200 -16.60 6.80 -1.31
C ARG A 200 -16.43 5.89 -2.54
N PHE A 201 -16.85 4.64 -2.43
CA PHE A 201 -16.75 3.63 -3.49
C PHE A 201 -18.12 3.03 -3.74
N THR A 202 -18.41 2.67 -4.99
CA THR A 202 -19.64 1.95 -5.32
C THR A 202 -19.61 0.56 -4.68
N HIS A 203 -20.78 0.05 -4.27
CA HIS A 203 -20.89 -1.29 -3.69
C HIS A 203 -20.29 -2.37 -4.60
N SER A 204 -20.36 -2.17 -5.92
CA SER A 204 -19.78 -3.05 -6.92
C SER A 204 -18.29 -3.33 -6.71
N TYR A 205 -17.54 -2.42 -6.08
CA TYR A 205 -16.13 -2.67 -5.73
C TYR A 205 -15.97 -3.87 -4.78
N PHE A 206 -16.98 -4.22 -4.00
CA PHE A 206 -16.91 -5.24 -2.95
C PHE A 206 -17.70 -6.52 -3.27
N GLU A 207 -18.37 -6.57 -4.41
CA GLU A 207 -19.13 -7.75 -4.85
C GLU A 207 -18.22 -8.98 -4.97
N GLY A 208 -18.63 -10.07 -4.31
CA GLY A 208 -17.89 -11.33 -4.27
C GLY A 208 -16.70 -11.37 -3.31
N LEU A 209 -16.50 -10.32 -2.50
CA LEU A 209 -15.44 -10.26 -1.48
C LEU A 209 -15.97 -10.58 -0.09
N THR A 210 -15.11 -11.14 0.76
CA THR A 210 -15.42 -11.44 2.16
C THR A 210 -14.33 -10.86 3.05
N VAL A 211 -14.73 -10.28 4.18
CA VAL A 211 -13.80 -9.79 5.19
C VAL A 211 -13.27 -10.97 5.99
N ASN A 212 -11.95 -11.12 6.01
CA ASN A 212 -11.24 -12.09 6.86
C ASN A 212 -11.04 -11.49 8.26
N SER A 213 -10.47 -10.29 8.30
CA SER A 213 -10.03 -9.65 9.54
C SER A 213 -10.09 -8.12 9.45
N VAL A 214 -10.12 -7.49 10.63
CA VAL A 214 -10.17 -6.04 10.77
C VAL A 214 -9.22 -5.62 11.90
N GLU A 215 -8.10 -5.00 11.55
CA GLU A 215 -7.07 -4.57 12.49
C GLU A 215 -7.23 -3.09 12.83
N LYS A 216 -7.06 -2.75 14.12
CA LYS A 216 -7.08 -1.35 14.57
C LYS A 216 -5.83 -0.62 14.09
N ASN A 217 -5.97 0.59 13.57
CA ASN A 217 -4.83 1.47 13.28
C ASN A 217 -4.33 2.14 14.56
N ILE A 218 -3.69 1.37 15.43
CA ILE A 218 -3.09 1.87 16.67
C ILE A 218 -1.74 2.53 16.33
N PRO A 219 -1.54 3.83 16.63
CA PRO A 219 -0.26 4.49 16.42
C PRO A 219 0.92 3.73 17.04
N GLY A 220 1.97 3.50 16.26
CA GLY A 220 3.17 2.76 16.66
C GLY A 220 3.05 1.24 16.63
N SER A 221 1.87 0.66 16.40
CA SER A 221 1.73 -0.78 16.14
C SER A 221 2.01 -1.09 14.66
N ALA A 222 2.38 -2.33 14.35
CA ALA A 222 2.62 -2.78 12.98
C ALA A 222 1.57 -3.81 12.56
N ILE A 223 0.86 -3.56 11.47
CA ILE A 223 -0.03 -4.52 10.82
C ILE A 223 0.78 -5.25 9.76
N ILE A 224 0.84 -6.58 9.86
CA ILE A 224 1.61 -7.47 9.00
C ILE A 224 0.63 -8.29 8.17
N LYS A 225 0.82 -8.31 6.86
CA LYS A 225 0.03 -9.10 5.93
C LYS A 225 0.92 -9.70 4.85
N ASP A 226 0.53 -10.83 4.29
CA ASP A 226 1.14 -11.29 3.05
C ASP A 226 0.78 -10.34 1.91
N SER A 227 1.71 -10.09 1.00
CA SER A 227 1.49 -9.12 -0.09
C SER A 227 0.43 -9.56 -1.10
N SER A 228 -0.02 -10.83 -1.07
CA SER A 228 -1.17 -11.30 -1.85
C SER A 228 -2.52 -10.89 -1.27
N VAL A 229 -2.60 -10.56 0.01
CA VAL A 229 -3.89 -10.27 0.66
C VAL A 229 -4.52 -9.00 0.09
N VAL A 230 -5.73 -9.14 -0.46
CA VAL A 230 -6.52 -7.97 -0.87
C VAL A 230 -7.00 -7.27 0.40
N HIS A 231 -6.79 -5.95 0.47
CA HIS A 231 -7.04 -5.19 1.68
C HIS A 231 -7.42 -3.75 1.37
N GLY A 232 -7.81 -3.01 2.40
CA GLY A 232 -7.98 -1.57 2.31
C GLY A 232 -8.16 -0.89 3.67
N PRO A 233 -8.03 0.44 3.71
CA PRO A 233 -8.30 1.22 4.91
C PRO A 233 -9.80 1.49 5.08
N SER A 234 -10.30 1.41 6.31
CA SER A 234 -11.62 1.98 6.64
C SER A 234 -11.61 3.51 6.49
N ASN A 235 -12.77 4.05 6.15
CA ASN A 235 -13.04 5.45 5.96
C ASN A 235 -13.03 6.20 7.30
N TYR A 236 -11.86 6.72 7.64
CA TYR A 236 -11.65 7.52 8.84
C TYR A 236 -12.46 8.82 8.89
N ASN A 237 -12.97 9.30 7.74
CA ASN A 237 -13.90 10.43 7.69
C ASN A 237 -15.24 10.13 8.38
N LEU A 238 -15.69 8.86 8.38
CA LEU A 238 -16.88 8.44 9.11
C LEU A 238 -16.72 8.57 10.63
N LYS A 239 -15.48 8.67 11.10
CA LYS A 239 -15.12 8.78 12.52
C LYS A 239 -14.60 10.18 12.88
N GLY A 240 -14.81 11.17 12.01
CA GLY A 240 -14.47 12.57 12.26
C GLY A 240 -13.01 12.96 12.04
N ALA A 241 -12.17 12.07 11.51
CA ALA A 241 -10.80 12.39 11.09
C ALA A 241 -10.79 12.78 9.61
N THR A 242 -10.02 13.79 9.22
CA THR A 242 -9.85 14.18 7.81
C THR A 242 -8.53 13.69 7.21
N ARG A 243 -7.63 13.19 8.06
CA ARG A 243 -6.30 12.74 7.67
C ARG A 243 -5.72 11.71 8.62
N LYS A 244 -4.79 10.93 8.08
CA LYS A 244 -3.93 10.00 8.84
C LYS A 244 -2.54 9.92 8.23
N LEU A 245 -1.56 9.55 9.04
CA LEU A 245 -0.16 9.38 8.65
C LEU A 245 0.26 7.92 8.91
N ASN A 246 0.87 7.27 7.92
CA ASN A 246 1.30 5.87 8.03
C ASN A 246 2.64 5.64 7.33
N ILE A 247 3.36 4.61 7.76
CA ILE A 247 4.47 4.00 7.01
C ILE A 247 3.94 2.77 6.28
N SER A 248 4.42 2.57 5.06
CA SER A 248 4.23 1.36 4.26
C SER A 248 5.60 0.81 3.88
N ILE A 249 5.81 -0.49 4.08
CA ILE A 249 7.09 -1.19 3.81
C ILE A 249 6.81 -2.51 3.08
N ARG A 250 7.63 -2.86 2.09
CA ARG A 250 7.52 -4.08 1.26
C ARG A 250 8.73 -4.96 1.53
N MET A 251 8.50 -6.18 1.99
CA MET A 251 9.56 -7.12 2.34
C MET A 251 9.70 -8.22 1.29
N PHE A 252 10.93 -8.43 0.83
CA PHE A 252 11.29 -9.36 -0.23
C PHE A 252 12.14 -10.52 0.29
N LYS A 253 11.89 -11.69 -0.29
CA LYS A 253 12.79 -12.85 -0.21
C LYS A 253 13.38 -13.18 -1.56
N GLU A 254 14.58 -13.73 -1.51
CA GLU A 254 15.22 -14.28 -2.70
C GLU A 254 14.50 -15.56 -3.13
N VAL A 255 14.12 -15.61 -4.40
CA VAL A 255 13.54 -16.76 -5.09
C VAL A 255 14.35 -16.91 -6.38
N PRO A 256 15.42 -17.74 -6.41
CA PRO A 256 16.41 -17.73 -7.49
C PRO A 256 15.84 -17.92 -8.90
N ASP A 257 14.78 -18.71 -9.03
CA ASP A 257 14.11 -19.03 -10.30
C ASP A 257 12.97 -18.04 -10.64
N TRP A 258 12.78 -17.00 -9.83
CA TRP A 258 11.80 -15.94 -10.09
C TRP A 258 12.28 -15.03 -11.23
N ASP A 259 11.73 -15.24 -12.42
CA ASP A 259 12.03 -14.44 -13.62
C ASP A 259 10.73 -13.81 -14.17
N PRO A 260 10.27 -12.70 -13.58
CA PRO A 260 9.04 -12.05 -13.98
C PRO A 260 9.22 -11.22 -15.24
N ASN A 261 8.12 -10.94 -15.91
CA ASN A 261 8.12 -9.89 -16.92
C ASN A 261 8.36 -8.52 -16.24
N THR A 262 9.47 -7.86 -16.61
CA THR A 262 9.86 -6.55 -16.08
C THR A 262 9.27 -5.37 -16.87
N LEU A 263 8.53 -5.64 -17.95
CA LEU A 263 7.85 -4.61 -18.73
C LEU A 263 6.74 -4.00 -17.87
N PHE A 264 6.88 -2.72 -17.59
CA PHE A 264 5.82 -1.95 -16.96
C PHE A 264 4.69 -1.74 -17.95
N SER A 265 3.47 -1.68 -17.41
CA SER A 265 2.33 -1.25 -18.18
C SER A 265 2.63 0.06 -18.91
N GLU A 266 2.58 0.09 -20.24
CA GLU A 266 2.97 1.24 -21.08
C GLU A 266 2.14 2.52 -20.88
N ILE A 267 1.13 2.51 -19.99
CA ILE A 267 0.51 3.76 -19.57
C ILE A 267 1.48 4.48 -18.65
N ASN A 268 2.12 5.51 -19.22
CA ASN A 268 3.05 6.40 -18.56
C ASN A 268 2.49 6.75 -17.17
N PHE A 269 3.17 6.29 -16.12
CA PHE A 269 2.80 6.54 -14.73
C PHE A 269 2.56 8.04 -14.48
N GLU A 270 3.30 8.92 -15.17
CA GLU A 270 3.14 10.37 -15.13
C GLU A 270 1.83 10.86 -15.76
N ALA A 271 1.35 10.22 -16.83
CA ALA A 271 0.08 10.56 -17.48
C ALA A 271 -1.11 10.26 -16.57
N CYS A 272 -0.99 9.23 -15.73
CA CYS A 272 -2.02 8.86 -14.76
C CYS A 272 -1.85 9.54 -13.39
N ASN A 273 -0.62 9.82 -12.99
CA ASN A 273 -0.23 10.36 -11.69
C ASN A 273 0.70 11.54 -11.88
N LYS A 274 0.13 12.72 -12.20
CA LYS A 274 0.93 13.95 -12.18
C LYS A 274 1.49 14.15 -10.77
N ARG A 275 2.81 13.97 -10.63
CA ARG A 275 3.54 14.34 -9.41
C ARG A 275 3.63 15.85 -9.37
N THR A 276 3.45 16.38 -8.18
CA THR A 276 3.71 17.78 -7.91
C THR A 276 4.71 17.85 -6.76
N TYR A 277 5.81 18.55 -6.97
CA TYR A 277 6.82 18.80 -5.96
C TYR A 277 6.70 20.22 -5.45
N TYR A 278 7.19 20.46 -4.23
CA TYR A 278 7.16 21.79 -3.62
C TYR A 278 8.52 22.09 -3.00
N ASN A 279 8.90 23.36 -3.01
CA ASN A 279 10.08 23.83 -2.28
C ASN A 279 9.71 24.22 -0.83
N ASN A 280 10.73 24.64 -0.06
CA ASN A 280 10.58 25.11 1.33
C ASN A 280 9.56 26.25 1.53
N GLU A 281 9.23 26.99 0.47
CA GLU A 281 8.26 28.10 0.50
C GLU A 281 6.84 27.66 0.11
N LYS A 282 6.61 26.35 -0.04
CA LYS A 282 5.36 25.76 -0.55
C LYS A 282 4.99 26.22 -1.96
N THR A 283 6.00 26.61 -2.75
CA THR A 283 5.83 26.92 -4.18
C THR A 283 5.99 25.63 -4.98
N GLU A 284 5.07 25.38 -5.91
CA GLU A 284 5.12 24.23 -6.82
C GLU A 284 6.36 24.33 -7.71
N ILE A 285 7.12 23.23 -7.80
CA ILE A 285 8.31 23.12 -8.64
C ILE A 285 8.20 21.90 -9.55
N THR A 286 8.83 21.99 -10.72
CA THR A 286 9.08 20.83 -11.60
C THR A 286 10.41 20.21 -11.15
N GLN A 287 10.47 18.89 -11.03
CA GLN A 287 11.72 18.17 -10.84
C GLN A 287 12.12 17.59 -12.20
N ASP A 288 13.29 17.98 -12.70
CA ASP A 288 13.88 17.48 -13.95
C ASP A 288 14.36 16.03 -13.79
#